data_AF-A0AAV7W0D4-F1
#
_entry.id   AF-A0AAV7W0D4-F1
#
_cell.length_a   1.000
_cell.length_b   1.000
_cell.length_c   1.000
_cell.angle_alpha   90.00
_cell.angle_beta   90.00
_cell.angle_gamma   90.00
#
_symmetry.space_group_name_H-M   'P 1'
#
loop_
_entity.id
_entity.type
_entity.pdbx_description
1 polymer ?
#
loop_
_entity_poly.entity_id
_entity_poly.type
_entity_poly.pdbx_seq_one_letter_code
_entity_poly.pdbx_strand_id
1 'polypeptide(L)'
;MQKRLQSTSKRLEDQVRFLTMEHEKIMVRLKDQDGRARRNNIRVVGVPEGTKGPSVELFLETLIVDSLRPKRLSKFFRGPSRRP
;
A
#
# COMPACT_ATOMS: atom_id res chain seq x y z
N MET A 1 -32.96 37.77 -2.80
CA MET A 1 -32.51 36.60 -2.01
C MET A 1 -32.06 35.42 -2.87
N GLN A 2 -32.88 34.96 -3.83
CA GLN A 2 -32.59 33.78 -4.68
C GLN A 2 -31.28 33.84 -5.49
N LYS A 3 -30.92 34.99 -6.09
CA LYS A 3 -29.65 35.14 -6.85
C LYS A 3 -28.39 34.89 -6.01
N ARG A 4 -28.44 35.26 -4.72
CA ARG A 4 -27.31 35.09 -3.78
C ARG A 4 -27.16 33.63 -3.35
N LEU A 5 -28.27 32.92 -3.19
CA LEU A 5 -28.30 31.47 -2.94
C LEU A 5 -27.75 30.68 -4.14
N GLN A 6 -28.13 31.06 -5.35
CA GLN A 6 -27.63 30.43 -6.57
C GLN A 6 -26.13 30.66 -6.78
N SER A 7 -25.63 31.87 -6.53
CA SER A 7 -24.19 32.14 -6.63
C SER A 7 -23.37 31.41 -5.57
N THR A 8 -23.90 31.25 -4.35
CA THR A 8 -23.24 30.44 -3.33
C THR A 8 -23.24 28.95 -3.67
N SER A 9 -24.34 28.41 -4.21
CA SER A 9 -24.40 27.00 -4.64
C SER A 9 -23.38 26.71 -5.73
N LYS A 10 -23.33 27.56 -6.76
CA LYS A 10 -22.37 27.42 -7.85
C LYS A 10 -20.92 27.47 -7.36
N ARG A 11 -20.60 28.38 -6.44
CA ARG A 11 -19.26 28.48 -5.86
C ARG A 11 -18.88 27.23 -5.07
N LEU A 12 -19.82 26.64 -4.34
CA LEU A 12 -19.61 25.39 -3.61
C LEU A 12 -19.38 24.21 -4.57
N GLU A 13 -20.18 24.11 -5.63
CA GLU A 13 -20.01 23.08 -6.67
C GLU A 13 -18.64 23.17 -7.35
N ASP A 14 -18.18 24.38 -7.66
CA ASP A 14 -16.86 24.60 -8.26
C ASP A 14 -15.73 24.24 -7.30
N GLN A 15 -15.88 24.54 -6.00
CA GLN A 15 -14.92 24.15 -4.96
C GLN A 15 -14.88 22.63 -4.78
N VAL A 16 -16.02 21.96 -4.76
CA VAL A 16 -16.08 20.49 -4.65
C VAL A 16 -15.43 19.85 -5.88
N ARG A 17 -15.74 20.33 -7.09
CA ARG A 17 -15.11 19.83 -8.32
C ARG A 17 -13.58 19.97 -8.27
N PHE A 18 -13.09 21.14 -7.88
CA PHE A 18 -11.66 21.38 -7.76
C PHE A 18 -11.00 20.45 -6.73
N LEU A 19 -11.60 20.31 -5.54
CA LEU A 19 -11.06 19.46 -4.47
C LEU A 19 -11.05 17.98 -4.87
N THR A 20 -12.10 17.50 -5.56
CA THR A 20 -12.14 16.12 -6.06
C THR A 20 -11.01 15.86 -7.06
N MET A 21 -10.78 16.79 -7.99
CA MET A 21 -9.68 16.66 -8.96
C MET A 21 -8.31 16.64 -8.29
N GLU A 22 -8.07 17.50 -7.29
CA GLU A 22 -6.80 17.52 -6.55
C GLU A 22 -6.62 16.26 -5.71
N HIS A 23 -7.68 15.77 -5.09
CA HIS A 23 -7.67 14.51 -4.35
C HIS A 23 -7.27 13.33 -5.25
N GLU A 24 -7.85 13.22 -6.44
CA GLU A 24 -7.49 12.17 -7.40
C GLU A 24 -6.01 12.23 -7.80
N LYS A 25 -5.48 13.43 -8.07
CA LYS A 25 -4.06 13.61 -8.39
C LYS A 25 -3.15 13.16 -7.25
N ILE A 26 -3.49 13.49 -6.01
CA ILE A 26 -2.74 13.08 -4.83
C ILE A 26 -2.78 11.55 -4.68
N MET A 27 -3.95 10.94 -4.85
CA MET A 27 -4.12 9.49 -4.75
C MET A 27 -3.29 8.74 -5.80
N VAL A 28 -3.22 9.24 -7.03
CA VAL A 28 -2.35 8.66 -8.08
C VAL A 28 -0.89 8.72 -7.68
N ARG A 29 -0.41 9.87 -7.18
CA ARG A 29 0.97 10.04 -6.73
C ARG A 29 1.30 9.14 -5.53
N LEU A 30 0.38 9.04 -4.59
CA LEU A 30 0.53 8.20 -3.40
C LEU A 30 0.58 6.72 -3.76
N LYS A 31 -0.26 6.28 -4.70
CA LYS A 31 -0.23 4.91 -5.24
C LYS A 31 1.09 4.61 -5.97
N ASP A 32 1.60 5.56 -6.75
CA ASP A 32 2.92 5.40 -7.39
C ASP A 32 4.03 5.31 -6.34
N GLN A 33 4.02 6.18 -5.33
CA GLN A 33 5.01 6.13 -4.24
C GLN A 33 4.95 4.82 -3.45
N ASP A 34 3.78 4.33 -3.09
CA ASP A 34 3.61 3.05 -2.39
C ASP A 34 4.06 1.87 -3.27
N GLY A 35 3.74 1.93 -4.57
CA GLY A 35 4.26 1.00 -5.55
C GLY A 35 5.79 0.99 -5.57
N ARG A 36 6.42 2.15 -5.69
CA ARG A 36 7.89 2.30 -5.73
C ARG A 36 8.57 1.83 -4.45
N ALA A 37 7.97 2.11 -3.30
CA ALA A 37 8.47 1.69 -2.00
C ALA A 37 8.43 0.16 -1.83
N ARG A 38 7.45 -0.51 -2.45
CA ARG A 38 7.25 -1.97 -2.37
C ARG A 38 7.84 -2.75 -3.54
N ARG A 39 8.41 -2.10 -4.56
CA ARG A 39 8.95 -2.78 -5.77
C ARG A 39 9.93 -3.90 -5.46
N ASN A 40 10.73 -3.75 -4.41
CA ASN A 40 11.74 -4.73 -4.01
C ASN A 40 11.22 -5.70 -2.92
N ASN A 41 9.94 -5.62 -2.56
CA ASN A 41 9.34 -6.51 -1.57
C ASN A 41 8.84 -7.77 -2.26
N ILE A 42 9.14 -8.93 -1.67
CA ILE A 42 8.61 -10.22 -2.10
C ILE A 42 7.50 -10.62 -1.13
N ARG A 43 6.34 -11.02 -1.66
CA ARG A 43 5.24 -11.56 -0.87
C ARG A 43 5.17 -13.07 -1.04
N VAL A 44 5.47 -13.80 0.03
CA VAL A 44 5.30 -15.26 0.09
C VAL A 44 3.90 -15.57 0.62
N VAL A 45 3.14 -16.40 -0.11
CA VAL A 45 1.75 -16.78 0.20
C VAL A 45 1.68 -18.30 0.36
N GLY A 46 0.73 -18.79 1.17
CA GLY A 46 0.54 -20.23 1.40
C GLY A 46 1.47 -20.82 2.47
N VAL A 47 2.21 -19.99 3.20
CA VAL A 47 2.95 -20.43 4.39
C VAL A 47 1.95 -20.65 5.53
N PRO A 48 1.84 -21.87 6.07
CA PRO A 48 0.91 -22.13 7.17
C PRO A 48 1.21 -21.25 8.40
N GLU A 49 0.17 -20.99 9.19
CA GLU A 49 0.35 -20.26 10.44
C GLU A 49 1.04 -21.18 11.47
N GLY A 50 2.04 -20.67 12.18
CA GLY A 50 2.82 -21.45 13.16
C GLY A 50 4.03 -22.21 12.60
N THR A 51 4.22 -22.30 11.28
CA THR A 51 5.39 -23.00 10.67
C THR A 51 6.70 -22.24 10.76
N LYS A 52 6.65 -20.98 11.18
CA LYS A 52 7.86 -20.22 11.48
C LYS A 52 8.33 -20.72 12.83
N GLY A 53 9.52 -21.33 12.87
CA GLY A 53 10.21 -21.62 14.11
C GLY A 53 10.53 -20.30 14.87
N PRO A 54 11.66 -20.24 15.60
CA PRO A 54 11.93 -19.09 16.49
C PRO A 54 12.05 -17.73 15.77
N SER A 55 12.33 -17.71 14.47
CA SER A 55 12.43 -16.49 13.68
C SER A 55 11.88 -16.63 12.26
N VAL A 56 11.25 -15.55 11.77
CA VAL A 56 10.82 -15.40 10.38
C VAL A 56 12.01 -15.38 9.43
N GLU A 57 13.11 -14.78 9.87
CA GLU A 57 14.34 -14.64 9.09
C GLU A 57 14.94 -16.01 8.81
N LEU A 58 15.15 -16.84 9.83
CA LEU A 58 15.67 -18.20 9.69
C LEU A 58 14.80 -19.06 8.75
N PHE A 59 13.47 -18.99 8.89
CA PHE A 59 12.56 -19.72 8.00
C PHE A 59 12.69 -19.28 6.53
N LEU A 60 12.83 -17.97 6.30
CA LEU A 60 13.00 -17.43 4.95
C LEU A 60 14.41 -17.67 4.41
N GLU A 61 15.45 -17.65 5.25
CA GLU A 61 16.80 -18.03 4.86
C GLU A 61 16.82 -19.49 4.38
N THR A 62 16.25 -20.44 5.14
CA THR A 62 16.17 -21.83 4.69
C THR A 62 15.36 -21.99 3.40
N LEU A 63 14.24 -21.27 3.27
CA LEU A 63 13.38 -21.36 2.08
C LEU A 63 14.03 -20.74 0.83
N ILE A 64 14.77 -19.64 1.00
CA ILE A 64 15.31 -18.83 -0.09
C ILE A 64 16.72 -19.30 -0.49
N VAL A 65 17.56 -19.71 0.45
CA VAL A 65 18.95 -20.17 0.18
C VAL A 65 18.96 -21.40 -0.73
N ASP A 66 17.98 -22.30 -0.59
CA ASP A 66 17.85 -23.47 -1.47
C ASP A 66 17.49 -23.11 -2.93
N SER A 67 16.94 -21.91 -3.17
CA SER A 67 16.45 -21.48 -4.49
C SER A 67 17.21 -20.29 -5.11
N LEU A 68 17.88 -19.45 -4.32
CA LEU A 68 18.47 -18.18 -4.76
C LEU A 68 19.79 -17.90 -4.02
N ARG A 69 20.89 -17.79 -4.78
CA ARG A 69 22.23 -17.37 -4.30
C ARG A 69 22.15 -16.07 -3.47
N PRO A 70 23.06 -15.85 -2.50
CA PRO A 70 22.81 -14.96 -1.38
C PRO A 70 22.76 -13.51 -1.82
N LYS A 71 21.55 -12.94 -1.80
CA LYS A 71 21.33 -11.50 -1.74
C LYS A 71 20.87 -11.16 -0.33
N ARG A 72 21.54 -10.18 0.30
CA ARG A 72 21.15 -9.70 1.63
C ARG A 72 19.76 -9.07 1.57
N LEU A 73 18.79 -9.72 2.19
CA LEU A 73 17.47 -9.17 2.42
C LEU A 73 17.55 -8.18 3.58
N SER A 74 16.86 -7.04 3.46
CA SER A 74 17.03 -5.93 4.40
C SER A 74 16.10 -6.02 5.62
N LYS A 75 14.87 -6.51 5.42
CA LYS A 75 13.85 -6.59 6.48
C LYS A 75 12.83 -7.70 6.19
N PHE A 76 12.29 -8.28 7.26
CA PHE A 76 11.32 -9.36 7.20
C PHE A 76 10.11 -9.06 8.10
N PHE A 77 8.90 -9.11 7.54
CA PHE A 77 7.69 -8.86 8.30
C PHE A 77 6.55 -9.79 7.87
N ARG A 78 5.64 -10.11 8.80
CA ARG A 78 4.32 -10.66 8.45
C ARG A 78 3.40 -9.48 8.13
N GLY A 79 2.71 -9.56 6.99
CA GLY A 79 1.61 -8.64 6.71
C GLY A 79 0.45 -8.85 7.70
N PRO A 80 -0.43 -7.85 7.87
CA PRO A 80 -1.62 -7.99 8.69
C PRO A 80 -2.48 -9.18 8.23
N SER A 81 -3.06 -9.90 9.19
CA SER A 81 -3.94 -11.03 8.90
C SER A 81 -5.17 -10.52 8.15
N ARG A 82 -5.32 -10.95 6.91
CA ARG A 82 -6.53 -10.70 6.11
C ARG A 82 -7.47 -11.88 6.30
N ARG A 83 -7.92 -12.12 7.53
CA ARG A 83 -9.09 -12.98 7.75
C ARG A 83 -10.33 -12.12 7.44
N PRO A 84 -11.30 -12.63 6.66
CA PRO A 84 -12.59 -11.98 6.52
C PRO A 84 -13.31 -11.88 7.88
#